data_AF-A0A1A8LIN2-F1
#
_entry.id   AF-A0A1A8LIN2-F1
#
_cell.length_a   1.000
_cell.length_b   1.000
_cell.length_c   1.000
_cell.angle_alpha   90.00
_cell.angle_beta   90.00
_cell.angle_gamma   90.00
#
_symmetry.space_group_name_H-M   'P 1'
#
loop_
_entity.id
_entity.type
_entity.pdbx_description
1 polymer ?
#
loop_
_entity_poly.entity_id
_entity_poly.type
_entity_poly.pdbx_seq_one_letter_code
_entity_poly.pdbx_strand_id
1 'polypeptide(L)'
;ADYSYWTLSYIISQQGAQKLLNAEPLSKMLPVDEFLPIMYDKHPNEDYMSHFLNRNLQAFSTRPLLVQPCHYAGDAQWVSDTETSTL
;
A
#
# COMPACT_ATOMS: atom_id res chain seq x y z
N ALA A 1 9.31 5.88 -3.42
CA ALA A 1 8.36 4.94 -4.03
C ALA A 1 7.11 5.72 -4.41
N ASP A 2 6.36 5.27 -5.42
CA ASP A 2 5.06 5.84 -5.77
C ASP A 2 3.92 4.97 -5.21
N TYR A 3 2.69 5.26 -5.60
CA TYR A 3 1.53 4.45 -5.25
C TYR A 3 1.72 2.98 -5.67
N SER A 4 1.35 2.04 -4.80
CA SER A 4 1.43 0.59 -5.05
C SER A 4 0.10 -0.06 -4.70
N TYR A 5 -0.51 -0.72 -5.68
CA TYR A 5 -1.78 -1.42 -5.52
C TYR A 5 -1.66 -2.76 -4.76
N TRP A 6 -0.43 -3.24 -4.48
CA TRP A 6 -0.24 -4.55 -3.86
C TRP A 6 0.76 -4.52 -2.72
N THR A 7 0.39 -5.20 -1.63
CA THR A 7 1.27 -5.40 -0.47
C THR A 7 2.09 -6.70 -0.61
N LEU A 8 2.78 -6.87 -1.74
CA LEU A 8 3.42 -8.15 -2.11
C LEU A 8 4.69 -8.47 -1.30
N SER A 9 5.64 -7.53 -1.23
CA SER A 9 6.94 -7.76 -0.59
C SER A 9 7.49 -6.47 0.00
N TYR A 10 7.52 -6.39 1.33
CA TYR A 10 7.92 -5.20 2.08
C TYR A 10 8.93 -5.57 3.17
N ILE A 11 9.89 -4.67 3.38
CA ILE A 11 10.77 -4.69 4.55
C ILE A 11 10.50 -3.40 5.32
N ILE A 12 10.31 -3.51 6.62
CA ILE A 12 10.00 -2.38 7.48
C ILE A 12 11.03 -2.28 8.61
N SER A 13 11.52 -1.07 8.87
CA SER A 13 12.32 -0.79 10.06
C SER A 13 11.43 -0.67 11.29
N GLN A 14 11.98 -0.86 12.48
CA GLN A 14 11.25 -0.63 13.73
C GLN A 14 10.64 0.78 13.78
N GLN A 15 11.39 1.79 13.35
CA GLN A 15 10.89 3.17 13.31
C GLN A 15 9.73 3.34 12.33
N GLY A 16 9.79 2.70 11.16
CA GLY A 16 8.70 2.68 10.19
C GLY A 16 7.44 2.05 10.78
N ALA A 17 7.59 0.90 11.47
CA ALA A 17 6.48 0.22 12.14
C ALA A 17 5.84 1.12 13.22
N GLN A 18 6.65 1.84 14.00
CA GLN A 18 6.13 2.78 15.00
C GLN A 18 5.32 3.91 14.38
N LYS A 19 5.75 4.45 13.23
CA LYS A 19 4.99 5.49 12.50
C LYS A 19 3.63 4.98 12.03
N LEU A 20 3.57 3.74 11.55
CA LEU A 20 2.30 3.10 11.16
C LEU A 20 1.37 2.91 12.36
N LEU A 21 1.88 2.45 13.50
CA LEU A 21 1.08 2.27 14.72
C LEU A 21 0.55 3.59 15.28
N ASN A 22 1.36 4.65 15.23
CA ASN A 22 0.98 6.00 15.68
C ASN A 22 -0.14 6.63 14.83
N ALA A 23 -0.47 6.05 13.67
CA ALA A 23 -1.60 6.47 12.85
C ALA A 23 -2.96 5.97 13.40
N GLU A 24 -2.93 5.11 14.42
CA GLU A 24 -4.08 4.41 15.01
C GLU A 24 -4.93 3.67 13.96
N PRO A 25 -4.33 2.79 13.14
CA PRO A 25 -5.02 2.20 11.97
C PRO A 25 -6.22 1.35 12.35
N LEU A 26 -6.25 0.76 13.56
CA LEU A 26 -7.36 -0.09 14.00
C LEU A 26 -8.66 0.68 14.24
N SER A 27 -8.60 1.97 14.59
CA SER A 27 -9.79 2.82 14.71
C SER A 27 -10.28 3.36 13.36
N LYS A 28 -9.50 3.14 12.29
CA LYS A 28 -9.71 3.64 10.93
C LYS A 28 -9.44 2.53 9.91
N MET A 29 -10.07 1.36 10.11
CA MET A 29 -9.80 0.17 9.31
C MET A 29 -9.87 0.48 7.82
N LEU A 30 -8.77 0.19 7.13
CA LEU A 30 -8.59 0.38 5.70
C LEU A 30 -7.76 -0.81 5.17
N PRO A 31 -7.99 -1.28 3.92
CA PRO A 31 -7.10 -2.23 3.28
C PRO A 31 -5.63 -1.77 3.35
N VAL A 32 -4.72 -2.72 3.58
CA VAL A 32 -3.31 -2.41 3.87
C VAL A 32 -2.58 -1.78 2.69
N ASP A 33 -2.95 -2.17 1.47
CA ASP A 33 -2.50 -1.62 0.19
C ASP A 33 -2.96 -0.19 -0.06
N GLU A 34 -4.07 0.25 0.54
CA GLU A 34 -4.49 1.66 0.55
C GLU A 34 -3.84 2.43 1.73
N PHE A 35 -3.70 1.78 2.89
CA PHE A 35 -3.12 2.40 4.09
C PHE A 35 -1.64 2.77 3.92
N LEU A 36 -0.82 1.87 3.38
CA LEU A 36 0.61 2.15 3.25
C LEU A 36 0.89 3.38 2.37
N PRO A 37 0.32 3.52 1.15
CA PRO A 37 0.51 4.71 0.33
C PRO A 37 -0.05 6.00 0.91
N ILE A 38 -1.10 5.94 1.73
CA ILE A 38 -1.52 7.10 2.52
C ILE A 38 -0.38 7.50 3.47
N MET A 39 0.19 6.56 4.22
CA MET A 39 1.18 6.88 5.24
C MET A 39 2.50 7.45 4.69
N TYR A 40 2.83 7.16 3.43
CA TYR A 40 3.97 7.78 2.72
C TYR A 40 3.56 8.87 1.71
N ASP A 41 2.34 9.40 1.83
CA ASP A 41 1.82 10.59 1.11
C ASP A 41 1.83 10.46 -0.42
N LYS A 42 1.38 9.29 -0.93
CA LYS A 42 1.30 8.99 -2.36
C LYS A 42 -0.01 8.36 -2.79
N HIS A 43 -1.04 8.41 -1.94
CA HIS A 43 -2.36 7.89 -2.26
C HIS A 43 -3.11 8.84 -3.22
N PRO A 44 -3.86 8.34 -4.22
CA PRO A 44 -4.61 9.20 -5.14
C PRO A 44 -5.95 9.70 -4.56
N ASN A 45 -6.55 8.97 -3.62
CA ASN A 45 -7.84 9.31 -3.02
C ASN A 45 -7.68 10.29 -1.84
N GLU A 46 -8.02 11.56 -2.04
CA GLU A 46 -7.93 12.62 -1.03
C GLU A 46 -8.87 12.40 0.16
N ASP A 47 -10.07 11.83 -0.07
CA ASP A 47 -11.03 11.55 1.00
C ASP A 47 -10.44 10.57 2.01
N TYR A 48 -9.77 9.51 1.53
CA TYR A 48 -9.10 8.54 2.40
C TYR A 48 -7.93 9.18 3.16
N MET A 49 -7.13 10.00 2.47
CA MET A 49 -5.99 10.70 3.06
C MET A 49 -6.42 11.67 4.18
N SER A 50 -7.63 12.24 4.10
CA SER A 50 -8.15 13.19 5.09
C SER A 50 -8.23 12.60 6.50
N HIS A 51 -8.37 11.28 6.64
CA HIS A 51 -8.43 10.57 7.92
C HIS A 51 -7.06 10.34 8.58
N PHE A 52 -5.97 10.57 7.83
CA PHE A 52 -4.59 10.34 8.26
C PHE A 52 -3.75 11.59 8.02
N LEU A 53 -3.65 12.44 9.04
CA LEU A 53 -2.97 13.73 8.93
C LEU A 53 -1.44 13.62 9.02
N ASN A 54 -0.92 12.68 9.82
CA ASN A 54 0.52 12.49 9.99
C ASN A 54 1.05 11.40 9.05
N ARG A 55 1.44 11.81 7.83
CA ARG A 55 1.89 10.92 6.75
C ARG A 55 3.40 11.02 6.54
N ASN A 56 4.16 10.70 7.60
CA ASN A 56 5.60 10.91 7.64
C ASN A 56 6.45 9.63 7.39
N LEU A 57 5.84 8.58 6.83
CA LEU A 57 6.55 7.36 6.48
C LEU A 57 7.41 7.61 5.23
N GLN A 58 8.66 7.16 5.27
CA GLN A 58 9.53 7.18 4.10
C GLN A 58 9.46 5.83 3.41
N ALA A 59 9.14 5.84 2.11
CA ALA A 59 9.03 4.63 1.31
C ALA A 59 10.02 4.65 0.13
N PHE A 60 10.77 3.57 -0.01
CA PHE A 60 11.78 3.37 -1.06
C PHE A 60 11.39 2.17 -1.91
N SER A 61 11.73 2.24 -3.20
CA SER A 61 11.56 1.12 -4.12
C SER A 61 12.89 0.87 -4.83
N THR A 62 13.11 -0.37 -5.21
CA THR A 62 14.29 -0.77 -5.99
C THR A 62 13.97 -0.67 -7.48
N ARG A 63 15.01 -0.42 -8.28
CA ARG A 63 14.91 -0.54 -9.73
C ARG A 63 16.16 -1.30 -10.22
N PRO A 64 16.00 -2.50 -10.82
CA PRO A 64 14.74 -3.21 -11.10
C PRO A 64 14.06 -3.73 -9.82
N LEU A 65 12.79 -4.14 -9.94
CA LEU A 65 12.06 -4.76 -8.82
C LEU A 65 12.69 -6.10 -8.42
N LEU A 66 12.79 -6.35 -7.12
CA LEU A 66 13.27 -7.64 -6.59
C LEU A 66 12.21 -8.74 -6.63
N VAL A 67 10.94 -8.35 -6.45
CA VAL A 67 9.78 -9.24 -6.50
C VAL A 67 8.72 -8.55 -7.35
N GLN A 68 8.10 -9.31 -8.26
CA GLN A 68 7.00 -8.87 -9.11
C GLN A 68 6.01 -10.04 -9.30
N PRO A 69 4.72 -9.76 -9.57
CA PRO A 69 3.76 -10.81 -9.86
C PRO A 69 4.16 -11.63 -11.09
N CYS A 70 3.78 -12.91 -11.11
CA CYS A 70 3.87 -13.73 -12.31
C CYS A 70 2.74 -13.45 -13.31
N HIS A 71 1.59 -12.96 -12.83
CA HIS A 71 0.41 -12.59 -13.62
C HIS A 71 -0.21 -11.31 -13.05
N TYR A 72 -0.65 -10.42 -13.94
CA TYR A 72 -1.30 -9.15 -13.62
C TYR A 72 -2.82 -9.26 -13.78
N ALA A 73 -3.57 -8.37 -13.12
CA ALA A 73 -5.01 -8.27 -13.34
C ALA A 73 -5.30 -8.11 -14.85
N GLY A 74 -6.25 -8.90 -15.35
CA GLY A 74 -6.58 -8.97 -16.78
C GLY A 74 -5.84 -10.06 -17.57
N ASP A 75 -4.77 -10.66 -17.04
CA ASP A 75 -4.13 -11.81 -17.67
C ASP A 75 -5.05 -13.04 -17.65
N ALA A 76 -5.02 -13.86 -18.71
CA ALA A 76 -5.89 -15.02 -18.84
C ALA A 76 -5.75 -16.07 -17.72
N GLN A 77 -4.59 -16.10 -17.05
CA GLN A 77 -4.28 -17.00 -15.94
C GLN A 77 -4.28 -16.31 -14.59
N TRP A 78 -4.57 -15.00 -14.54
CA TRP A 78 -4.70 -14.30 -13.28
C TRP A 78 -5.99 -14.72 -12.58
N VAL A 79 -5.86 -15.06 -11.30
CA VAL A 79 -6.96 -15.48 -10.44
C VAL A 79 -6.85 -14.69 -9.16
N SER A 80 -7.96 -14.12 -8.71
CA SER A 80 -8.06 -13.40 -7.44
C SER A 80 -9.36 -13.77 -6.73
N ASP A 81 -9.28 -13.96 -5.43
CA ASP A 81 -10.43 -14.17 -4.53
C ASP A 81 -10.89 -12.86 -3.85
N THR A 82 -10.10 -11.77 -3.98
CA THR A 82 -10.40 -10.46 -3.38
C THR A 82 -10.66 -9.36 -4.40
N GLU A 83 -10.20 -9.51 -5.64
CA GLU A 83 -10.36 -8.50 -6.70
C GLU A 83 -11.41 -8.97 -7.71
N THR A 84 -12.49 -8.20 -7.83
CA THR A 84 -13.64 -8.52 -8.69
C THR A 84 -13.87 -7.47 -9.77
N SER A 85 -13.09 -6.40 -9.79
CA SER A 85 -13.18 -5.38 -10.83
C SER A 85 -12.73 -5.95 -12.16
N THR A 86 -13.63 -5.90 -13.14
CA THR A 86 -13.28 -6.00 -14.55
C THR A 86 -12.61 -4.69 -14.94
N LEU A 87 -11.32 -4.75 -15.30
CA LEU A 87 -10.55 -3.63 -15.85
C LEU A 87 -11.29 -2.94 -17.01
#